data_AF-A0A151Z419-F1
#
_entry.id   AF-A0A151Z419-F1
#
_cell.length_a   1.000
_cell.length_b   1.000
_cell.length_c   1.000
_cell.angle_alpha   90.00
_cell.angle_beta   90.00
_cell.angle_gamma   90.00
#
_symmetry.space_group_name_H-M   'P 1'
#
loop_
_entity.id
_entity.type
_entity.pdbx_description
1 polymer ?
#
loop_
_entity_poly.entity_id
_entity_poly.type
_entity_poly.pdbx_seq_one_letter_code
_entity_poly.pdbx_strand_id
1 'polypeptide(L)'
;MNRNIFNIIIVVEITNYLPSNRNVLSLLFTNKLIYSFRSHIRFLEYPSTYYFNNIKNQKKLDNIPLKFSSIKFTSLFSYKEFIKKCSSSLSITTLDLVYMEKDGLIESIPRHFDKILLPRTFNQHIPAGFFKDSVTLISFGNVFSNPLSSGVLPENLQTLILSDAWNHTIEDRLLPITLTHLEFGYKFNGWLPKLPPNLITLKFGYDFNSPIDHCLPITLENLIFSSKFDQPIENINLPRLKSLYFGNFFNQPVSAMLSDSIEVLEFSGVFNQPLTRLPKNLKRLRLSLNFSYDIPKEIIPESLQKLSCSKSYKKPILKSIQKNKITKY
;
A
#
# COMPACT_ATOMS: atom_id res chain seq x y z
N MET A 1 24.18 34.25 -1.53
CA MET A 1 23.87 32.81 -1.34
C MET A 1 24.68 31.99 -2.33
N ASN A 2 25.47 31.02 -1.87
CA ASN A 2 26.45 30.31 -2.70
C ASN A 2 25.72 29.39 -3.71
N ARG A 3 25.88 29.62 -5.02
CA ARG A 3 25.22 28.83 -6.10
C ARG A 3 25.40 27.31 -5.92
N ASN A 4 26.53 26.89 -5.35
CA ASN A 4 26.80 25.47 -5.06
C ASN A 4 25.90 24.87 -3.97
N ILE A 5 25.48 25.66 -2.96
CA ILE A 5 24.55 25.20 -1.91
C ILE A 5 23.13 25.02 -2.46
N PHE A 6 22.70 25.91 -3.36
CA PHE A 6 21.39 25.76 -3.99
C PHE A 6 21.35 24.54 -4.93
N ASN A 7 22.44 24.35 -5.71
CA ASN A 7 22.56 23.22 -6.62
C ASN A 7 22.58 21.86 -5.88
N ILE A 8 23.23 21.75 -4.72
CA ILE A 8 23.24 20.50 -3.96
C ILE A 8 21.86 20.16 -3.38
N ILE A 9 21.13 21.16 -2.86
CA ILE A 9 19.77 20.97 -2.32
C ILE A 9 18.83 20.46 -3.41
N ILE A 10 18.86 21.07 -4.60
CA ILE A 10 18.03 20.64 -5.73
C ILE A 10 18.39 19.22 -6.18
N VAL A 11 19.68 18.91 -6.32
CA VAL A 11 20.11 17.57 -6.75
C VAL A 11 19.67 16.51 -5.73
N VAL A 12 19.84 16.78 -4.43
CA VAL A 12 19.38 15.88 -3.36
C VAL A 12 17.85 15.70 -3.43
N GLU A 13 17.11 16.78 -3.60
CA GLU A 13 15.65 16.72 -3.68
C GLU A 13 15.18 15.91 -4.90
N ILE A 14 15.78 16.11 -6.07
CA ILE A 14 15.48 15.31 -7.28
C ILE A 14 15.74 13.82 -7.03
N THR A 15 16.86 13.48 -6.37
CA THR A 15 17.20 12.07 -6.12
C THR A 15 16.17 11.35 -5.24
N ASN A 16 15.44 12.08 -4.38
CA ASN A 16 14.37 11.51 -3.56
C ASN A 16 13.18 11.01 -4.39
N TYR A 17 12.97 11.54 -5.60
CA TYR A 17 11.89 11.13 -6.50
C TYR A 17 12.33 10.09 -7.55
N LEU A 18 13.61 9.72 -7.59
CA LEU A 18 14.08 8.70 -8.52
C LEU A 18 13.73 7.30 -8.00
N PRO A 19 13.32 6.36 -8.88
CA PRO A 19 12.78 5.08 -8.43
C PRO A 19 13.84 4.02 -8.08
N SER A 20 15.13 4.26 -8.39
CA SER A 20 16.18 3.30 -8.08
C SER A 20 17.56 3.95 -7.95
N ASN A 21 18.48 3.26 -7.27
CA ASN A 21 19.90 3.65 -7.22
C ASN A 21 20.53 3.78 -8.61
N ARG A 22 20.07 2.98 -9.58
CA ARG A 22 20.56 3.09 -10.97
C ARG A 22 20.18 4.43 -11.58
N ASN A 23 18.96 4.90 -11.34
CA ASN A 23 18.53 6.22 -11.80
C ASN A 23 19.32 7.33 -11.10
N VAL A 24 19.59 7.19 -9.80
CA VAL A 24 20.44 8.13 -9.04
C VAL A 24 21.86 8.16 -9.63
N LEU A 25 22.46 7.00 -9.92
CA LEU A 25 23.77 6.92 -10.58
C LEU A 25 23.74 7.52 -11.98
N SER A 26 22.71 7.23 -12.78
CA SER A 26 22.54 7.82 -14.11
C SER A 26 22.49 9.34 -14.03
N LEU A 27 21.73 9.91 -13.09
CA LEU A 27 21.70 11.36 -12.85
C LEU A 27 23.09 11.88 -12.45
N LEU A 28 23.77 11.19 -11.52
CA LEU A 28 25.10 11.56 -11.08
C LEU A 28 26.14 11.58 -12.21
N PHE A 29 26.03 10.65 -13.16
CA PHE A 29 26.93 10.54 -14.29
C PHE A 29 26.60 11.51 -15.44
N THR A 30 25.51 12.26 -15.37
CA THR A 30 25.18 13.26 -16.42
C THR A 30 26.18 14.42 -16.48
N ASN A 31 26.82 14.80 -15.36
CA ASN A 31 27.78 15.90 -15.33
C ASN A 31 28.74 15.83 -14.13
N LYS A 32 30.01 16.26 -14.34
CA LYS A 32 31.06 16.32 -13.30
C LYS A 32 30.65 17.12 -12.05
N LEU A 33 29.91 18.21 -12.21
CA LEU A 33 29.45 19.06 -11.12
C LEU A 33 28.43 18.32 -10.25
N ILE A 34 27.48 17.61 -10.87
CA ILE A 34 26.50 16.77 -10.15
C ILE A 34 27.23 15.61 -9.46
N TYR A 35 28.16 14.96 -10.15
CA TYR A 35 29.00 13.91 -9.57
C TYR A 35 29.83 14.37 -8.36
N SER A 36 30.21 15.65 -8.32
CA SER A 36 30.94 16.21 -7.18
C SER A 36 30.13 16.13 -5.87
N PHE A 37 28.80 16.12 -5.96
CA PHE A 37 27.89 16.01 -4.82
C PHE A 37 27.62 14.58 -4.34
N ARG A 38 28.21 13.54 -4.96
CA ARG A 38 27.94 12.12 -4.65
C ARG A 38 28.06 11.71 -3.18
N SER A 39 28.88 12.41 -2.39
CA SER A 39 29.03 12.17 -0.94
C SER A 39 27.83 12.66 -0.12
N HIS A 40 27.03 13.58 -0.66
CA HIS A 40 25.85 14.18 -0.03
C HIS A 40 24.54 13.57 -0.55
N ILE A 41 24.59 12.75 -1.59
CA ILE A 41 23.40 12.12 -2.17
C ILE A 41 23.07 10.83 -1.43
N ARG A 42 21.78 10.70 -1.10
CA ARG A 42 21.20 9.49 -0.52
C ARG A 42 20.86 8.49 -1.61
N PHE A 43 21.27 7.26 -1.39
CA PHE A 43 20.93 6.14 -2.25
C PHE A 43 19.80 5.38 -1.56
N LEU A 44 18.80 4.95 -2.32
CA LEU A 44 17.59 4.34 -1.79
C LEU A 44 17.88 3.04 -1.05
N GLU A 45 18.69 2.16 -1.67
CA GLU A 45 18.91 0.78 -1.23
C GLU A 45 20.39 0.51 -0.93
N TYR A 46 20.70 -0.05 0.24
CA TYR A 46 22.07 -0.50 0.53
C TYR A 46 22.45 -1.71 -0.35
N PRO A 47 23.59 -1.70 -1.08
CA PRO A 47 24.00 -2.80 -1.96
C PRO A 47 24.53 -3.99 -1.16
N SER A 48 23.64 -4.62 -0.39
CA SER A 48 23.94 -5.71 0.53
C SER A 48 24.61 -6.88 -0.18
N THR A 49 24.14 -7.28 -1.36
CA THR A 49 24.68 -8.43 -2.10
C THR A 49 26.15 -8.23 -2.42
N TYR A 50 26.52 -7.06 -2.94
CA TYR A 50 27.91 -6.70 -3.18
C TYR A 50 28.71 -6.63 -1.88
N TYR A 51 28.14 -6.05 -0.83
CA TYR A 51 28.82 -5.90 0.45
C TYR A 51 29.12 -7.27 1.09
N PHE A 52 28.11 -8.13 1.25
CA PHE A 52 28.24 -9.42 1.92
C PHE A 52 29.00 -10.46 1.10
N ASN A 53 28.93 -10.43 -0.23
CA ASN A 53 29.77 -11.30 -1.07
C ASN A 53 31.26 -10.98 -0.93
N ASN A 54 31.62 -9.73 -0.60
CA ASN A 54 33.01 -9.28 -0.50
C ASN A 54 33.56 -9.25 0.95
N ILE A 55 32.73 -9.49 1.97
CA ILE A 55 33.08 -9.25 3.38
C ILE A 55 33.16 -10.54 4.21
N LYS A 56 33.86 -11.54 3.66
CA LYS A 56 34.28 -12.72 4.45
C LYS A 56 35.18 -12.35 5.64
N ASN A 57 35.88 -11.20 5.61
CA ASN A 57 36.95 -10.88 6.57
C ASN A 57 36.68 -9.74 7.57
N GLN A 58 35.56 -9.01 7.53
CA GLN A 58 35.29 -7.97 8.53
C GLN A 58 34.54 -8.54 9.75
N LYS A 59 35.01 -8.16 10.94
CA LYS A 59 34.50 -8.61 12.25
C LYS A 59 33.20 -7.91 12.68
N LYS A 60 32.92 -6.69 12.22
CA LYS A 60 31.76 -5.90 12.66
C LYS A 60 31.24 -4.98 11.55
N LEU A 61 29.92 -4.81 11.49
CA LEU A 61 29.23 -3.98 10.51
C LEU A 61 28.91 -2.62 11.12
N ASP A 62 29.94 -1.89 11.54
CA ASP A 62 29.73 -0.74 12.43
C ASP A 62 29.19 0.51 11.75
N ASN A 63 29.28 0.61 10.42
CA ASN A 63 28.92 1.84 9.72
C ASN A 63 28.29 1.56 8.36
N ILE A 64 26.99 1.23 8.33
CA ILE A 64 26.23 1.42 7.09
C ILE A 64 26.09 2.94 6.87
N PRO A 65 26.48 3.50 5.71
CA PRO A 65 26.42 4.94 5.51
C PRO A 65 25.02 5.51 5.76
N LEU A 66 24.95 6.64 6.46
CA LEU A 66 23.72 7.39 6.81
C LEU A 66 22.80 7.74 5.62
N LYS A 67 23.28 7.49 4.42
CA LYS A 67 22.65 7.85 3.16
C LYS A 67 21.65 6.80 2.64
N PHE A 68 21.53 5.66 3.32
CA PHE A 68 20.61 4.57 2.94
C PHE A 68 19.46 4.47 3.93
N SER A 69 18.23 4.38 3.42
CA SER A 69 17.00 4.24 4.23
C SER A 69 16.48 2.80 4.28
N SER A 70 16.87 1.96 3.31
CA SER A 70 16.53 0.54 3.28
C SER A 70 17.76 -0.33 3.04
N ILE A 71 17.69 -1.56 3.58
CA ILE A 71 18.59 -2.65 3.24
C ILE A 71 17.76 -3.80 2.71
N LYS A 72 18.16 -4.31 1.55
CA LYS A 72 17.48 -5.42 0.91
C LYS A 72 18.30 -6.69 0.99
N PHE A 73 17.69 -7.85 1.16
CA PHE A 73 18.37 -9.14 1.11
C PHE A 73 17.68 -10.07 0.11
N THR A 74 18.48 -10.70 -0.74
CA THR A 74 18.04 -11.69 -1.74
C THR A 74 18.57 -13.09 -1.47
N SER A 75 19.33 -13.27 -0.39
CA SER A 75 19.74 -14.59 0.09
C SER A 75 19.73 -14.64 1.61
N LEU A 76 19.34 -15.80 2.15
CA LEU A 76 19.31 -16.00 3.58
C LEU A 76 20.70 -15.97 4.21
N PHE A 77 21.70 -16.46 3.48
CA PHE A 77 23.10 -16.41 3.91
C PHE A 77 23.52 -14.97 4.24
N SER A 78 23.26 -14.03 3.34
CA SER A 78 23.62 -12.62 3.53
C SER A 78 22.89 -12.00 4.72
N TYR A 79 21.61 -12.36 4.90
CA TYR A 79 20.80 -11.89 6.03
C TYR A 79 21.30 -12.45 7.38
N LYS A 80 21.63 -13.75 7.44
CA LYS A 80 22.17 -14.37 8.65
C LYS A 80 23.53 -13.77 9.04
N GLU A 81 24.40 -13.54 8.06
CA GLU A 81 25.68 -12.87 8.30
C GLU A 81 25.50 -11.42 8.74
N PHE A 82 24.49 -10.73 8.21
CA PHE A 82 24.12 -9.41 8.67
C PHE A 82 23.67 -9.41 10.13
N ILE A 83 22.72 -10.26 10.53
CA ILE A 83 22.21 -10.31 11.92
C ILE A 83 23.36 -10.55 12.91
N LYS A 84 24.27 -11.49 12.62
CA LYS A 84 25.42 -11.78 13.49
C LYS A 84 26.34 -10.58 13.74
N LYS A 85 26.44 -9.67 12.75
CA LYS A 85 27.38 -8.55 12.76
C LYS A 85 26.71 -7.19 12.99
N CYS A 86 25.37 -7.16 12.98
CA CYS A 86 24.56 -5.96 13.15
C CYS A 86 24.72 -5.43 14.57
N SER A 87 25.31 -4.24 14.70
CA SER A 87 25.34 -3.50 15.96
C SER A 87 24.01 -2.76 16.19
N SER A 88 23.80 -2.27 17.41
CA SER A 88 22.53 -1.68 17.86
C SER A 88 22.26 -0.25 17.36
N SER A 89 23.03 0.28 16.40
CA SER A 89 22.94 1.68 15.98
C SER A 89 22.99 1.83 14.46
N LEU A 90 22.06 1.19 13.75
CA LEU A 90 21.90 1.39 12.31
C LEU A 90 21.02 2.59 12.02
N SER A 91 21.37 3.36 10.98
CA SER A 91 20.56 4.47 10.46
C SER A 91 19.47 4.04 9.48
N ILE A 92 19.44 2.76 9.11
CA ILE A 92 18.47 2.19 8.17
C ILE A 92 17.23 1.77 8.94
N THR A 93 16.06 2.17 8.45
CA THR A 93 14.78 1.89 9.10
C THR A 93 13.97 0.80 8.39
N THR A 94 14.33 0.47 7.14
CA THR A 94 13.59 -0.52 6.33
C THR A 94 14.41 -1.77 6.05
N LEU A 95 13.87 -2.93 6.43
CA LEU A 95 14.38 -4.25 6.07
C LEU A 95 13.51 -4.85 4.96
N ASP A 96 14.09 -5.04 3.78
CA ASP A 96 13.43 -5.68 2.64
C ASP A 96 14.03 -7.06 2.39
N LEU A 97 13.27 -8.11 2.64
CA LEU A 97 13.67 -9.49 2.37
C LEU A 97 12.87 -9.91 1.13
N VAL A 98 13.50 -10.13 -0.02
CA VAL A 98 12.74 -10.34 -1.28
C VAL A 98 12.53 -11.82 -1.60
N TYR A 99 13.62 -12.54 -1.73
CA TYR A 99 13.63 -13.96 -2.06
C TYR A 99 14.53 -14.66 -1.04
N MET A 100 13.94 -15.59 -0.30
CA MET A 100 14.67 -16.50 0.58
C MET A 100 14.42 -17.90 0.04
N GLU A 101 15.47 -18.71 -0.01
CA GLU A 101 15.36 -20.14 -0.31
C GLU A 101 14.27 -20.76 0.59
N LYS A 102 13.47 -21.64 0.00
CA LYS A 102 12.16 -22.06 0.52
C LYS A 102 12.18 -22.62 1.94
N ASP A 103 13.33 -23.12 2.39
CA ASP A 103 13.53 -23.81 3.66
C ASP A 103 14.33 -22.99 4.69
N GLY A 104 14.53 -21.71 4.38
CA GLY A 104 15.39 -20.84 5.16
C GLY A 104 14.71 -20.16 6.35
N LEU A 105 15.03 -20.56 7.59
CA LEU A 105 14.47 -19.97 8.81
C LEU A 105 14.97 -18.53 9.05
N ILE A 106 14.03 -17.60 9.24
CA ILE A 106 14.27 -16.24 9.76
C ILE A 106 14.02 -16.31 11.26
N GLU A 107 15.08 -16.41 12.05
CA GLU A 107 15.00 -16.63 13.50
C GLU A 107 14.58 -15.37 14.27
N SER A 108 15.00 -14.20 13.80
CA SER A 108 14.69 -12.92 14.45
C SER A 108 14.80 -11.75 13.48
N ILE A 109 14.17 -10.64 13.86
CA ILE A 109 14.35 -9.33 13.22
C ILE A 109 15.09 -8.41 14.21
N PRO A 110 16.15 -7.70 13.78
CA PRO A 110 16.85 -6.72 14.63
C PRO A 110 15.94 -5.58 15.12
N ARG A 111 16.22 -5.06 16.32
CA ARG A 111 15.38 -4.08 17.06
C ARG A 111 15.32 -2.65 16.47
N HIS A 112 15.81 -2.44 15.24
CA HIS A 112 16.00 -1.10 14.66
C HIS A 112 15.16 -0.83 13.42
N PHE A 113 14.46 -1.85 12.92
CA PHE A 113 13.65 -1.67 11.72
C PHE A 113 12.26 -1.19 12.10
N ASP A 114 11.85 -0.11 11.46
CA ASP A 114 10.50 0.43 11.52
C ASP A 114 9.62 -0.24 10.46
N LYS A 115 10.22 -0.64 9.33
CA LYS A 115 9.51 -1.24 8.20
C LYS A 115 10.11 -2.59 7.86
N ILE A 116 9.26 -3.60 7.75
CA ILE A 116 9.66 -4.97 7.43
C ILE A 116 8.86 -5.43 6.22
N LEU A 117 9.56 -5.77 5.14
CA LEU A 117 9.00 -6.43 3.97
C LEU A 117 9.51 -7.86 3.97
N LEU A 118 8.60 -8.81 4.19
CA LEU A 118 8.90 -10.23 4.23
C LEU A 118 8.94 -10.82 2.81
N PRO A 119 9.75 -11.87 2.59
CA PRO A 119 9.95 -12.40 1.25
C PRO A 119 8.72 -13.08 0.70
N ARG A 120 8.64 -13.12 -0.64
CA ARG A 120 7.52 -13.77 -1.35
C ARG A 120 7.30 -15.21 -0.93
N THR A 121 8.37 -15.88 -0.50
CA THR A 121 8.42 -17.27 -0.06
C THR A 121 8.22 -17.47 1.45
N PHE A 122 8.05 -16.39 2.23
CA PHE A 122 7.89 -16.47 3.68
C PHE A 122 6.61 -17.23 4.05
N ASN A 123 6.75 -18.36 4.74
CA ASN A 123 5.61 -19.11 5.28
C ASN A 123 5.93 -19.81 6.61
N GLN A 124 6.72 -19.16 7.45
CA GLN A 124 7.11 -19.70 8.74
C GLN A 124 6.09 -19.30 9.80
N HIS A 125 5.95 -20.12 10.83
CA HIS A 125 5.22 -19.73 12.03
C HIS A 125 5.92 -18.54 12.69
N ILE A 126 5.15 -17.52 13.07
CA ILE A 126 5.69 -16.33 13.74
C ILE A 126 5.33 -16.39 15.24
N PRO A 127 6.32 -16.54 16.15
CA PRO A 127 6.06 -16.48 17.58
C PRO A 127 5.78 -15.04 18.05
N ALA A 128 5.15 -14.90 19.22
CA ALA A 128 4.96 -13.60 19.86
C ALA A 128 6.29 -12.89 20.11
N GLY A 129 6.32 -11.56 19.93
CA GLY A 129 7.53 -10.75 20.08
C GLY A 129 8.59 -10.95 18.99
N PHE A 130 8.26 -11.65 17.89
CA PHE A 130 9.12 -11.75 16.70
C PHE A 130 9.38 -10.38 16.08
N PHE A 131 8.32 -9.59 15.89
CA PHE A 131 8.42 -8.17 15.56
C PHE A 131 8.61 -7.35 16.83
N LYS A 132 9.39 -6.28 16.72
CA LYS A 132 9.74 -5.41 17.85
C LYS A 132 8.88 -4.15 17.84
N ASP A 133 8.72 -3.52 19.00
CA ASP A 133 7.79 -2.40 19.17
C ASP A 133 8.11 -1.16 18.32
N SER A 134 9.31 -1.06 17.76
CA SER A 134 9.68 -0.02 16.79
C SER A 134 8.98 -0.17 15.43
N VAL A 135 8.50 -1.38 15.11
CA VAL A 135 7.96 -1.69 13.79
C VAL A 135 6.60 -1.02 13.61
N THR A 136 6.54 -0.16 12.59
CA THR A 136 5.34 0.58 12.16
C THR A 136 4.74 0.04 10.87
N LEU A 137 5.49 -0.72 10.07
CA LEU A 137 5.00 -1.33 8.84
C LEU A 137 5.46 -2.78 8.71
N ILE A 138 4.49 -3.67 8.45
CA ILE A 138 4.74 -5.07 8.08
C ILE A 138 4.04 -5.35 6.76
N SER A 139 4.80 -5.82 5.77
CA SER A 139 4.27 -6.36 4.52
C SER A 139 4.68 -7.81 4.39
N PHE A 140 3.69 -8.69 4.30
CA PHE A 140 3.92 -10.08 3.95
C PHE A 140 4.15 -10.23 2.45
N GLY A 141 4.91 -11.26 2.07
CA GLY A 141 5.05 -11.69 0.69
C GLY A 141 3.77 -12.32 0.15
N ASN A 142 3.86 -13.21 -0.84
CA ASN A 142 2.67 -13.77 -1.49
C ASN A 142 2.15 -15.05 -0.82
N VAL A 143 3.02 -15.86 -0.20
CA VAL A 143 2.64 -17.24 0.18
C VAL A 143 2.39 -17.45 1.68
N PHE A 144 2.53 -16.42 2.52
CA PHE A 144 2.35 -16.56 3.97
C PHE A 144 0.91 -16.93 4.32
N SER A 145 0.68 -18.16 4.76
CA SER A 145 -0.64 -18.72 5.04
C SER A 145 -0.76 -19.22 6.48
N ASN A 146 0.16 -18.88 7.36
CA ASN A 146 0.04 -19.25 8.77
C ASN A 146 -0.92 -18.30 9.50
N PRO A 147 -1.63 -18.77 10.54
CA PRO A 147 -2.42 -17.90 11.39
C PRO A 147 -1.51 -16.90 12.13
N LEU A 148 -2.07 -15.74 12.48
CA LEU A 148 -1.42 -14.75 13.34
C LEU A 148 -2.09 -14.80 14.71
N SER A 149 -1.33 -15.14 15.74
CA SER A 149 -1.83 -15.16 17.13
C SER A 149 -1.65 -13.80 17.81
N SER A 150 -2.36 -13.60 18.92
CA SER A 150 -2.16 -12.44 19.80
C SER A 150 -0.69 -12.26 20.21
N GLY A 151 -0.20 -11.02 20.22
CA GLY A 151 1.18 -10.68 20.56
C GLY A 151 2.20 -10.89 19.43
N VAL A 152 1.77 -11.34 18.25
CA VAL A 152 2.62 -11.37 17.05
C VAL A 152 2.80 -9.95 16.48
N LEU A 153 1.70 -9.22 16.28
CA LEU A 153 1.74 -7.86 15.75
C LEU A 153 2.17 -6.88 16.86
N PRO A 154 3.11 -5.96 16.59
CA PRO A 154 3.58 -5.01 17.59
C PRO A 154 2.56 -3.88 17.82
N GLU A 155 2.54 -3.32 19.03
CA GLU A 155 1.53 -2.33 19.45
C GLU A 155 1.56 -1.00 18.69
N ASN A 156 2.70 -0.62 18.09
CA ASN A 156 2.85 0.61 17.31
C ASN A 156 2.65 0.43 15.81
N LEU A 157 2.16 -0.75 15.37
CA LEU A 157 1.97 -1.04 13.96
C LEU A 157 0.95 -0.09 13.34
N GLN A 158 1.33 0.58 12.25
CA GLN A 158 0.48 1.53 11.52
C GLN A 158 -0.02 0.94 10.20
N THR A 159 0.81 0.12 9.54
CA THR A 159 0.49 -0.47 8.25
C THR A 159 0.71 -1.98 8.27
N LEU A 160 -0.33 -2.72 7.89
CA LEU A 160 -0.30 -4.17 7.73
C LEU A 160 -0.78 -4.55 6.34
N ILE A 161 0.07 -5.24 5.58
CA ILE A 161 -0.25 -5.81 4.27
C ILE A 161 -0.12 -7.33 4.37
N LEU A 162 -1.24 -8.03 4.30
CA LEU A 162 -1.32 -9.49 4.39
C LEU A 162 -1.08 -10.15 3.03
N SER A 163 -0.63 -11.40 3.06
CA SER A 163 -0.22 -12.14 1.87
C SER A 163 -1.39 -12.52 0.98
N ASP A 164 -1.10 -12.83 -0.29
CA ASP A 164 -2.08 -13.39 -1.22
C ASP A 164 -2.67 -14.73 -0.78
N ALA A 165 -1.90 -15.54 -0.05
CA ALA A 165 -2.33 -16.84 0.43
C ALA A 165 -3.02 -16.81 1.80
N TRP A 166 -3.03 -15.66 2.48
CA TRP A 166 -3.56 -15.53 3.83
C TRP A 166 -5.09 -15.48 3.80
N ASN A 167 -5.73 -16.45 4.44
CA ASN A 167 -7.19 -16.55 4.51
C ASN A 167 -7.63 -17.16 5.84
N HIS A 168 -7.27 -16.51 6.94
CA HIS A 168 -7.67 -16.91 8.29
C HIS A 168 -8.71 -15.94 8.85
N THR A 169 -9.45 -16.42 9.84
CA THR A 169 -10.27 -15.53 10.67
C THR A 169 -9.37 -14.60 11.47
N ILE A 170 -9.80 -13.35 11.64
CA ILE A 170 -9.10 -12.37 12.47
C ILE A 170 -9.79 -12.40 13.83
N GLU A 171 -9.05 -12.82 14.85
CA GLU A 171 -9.55 -12.83 16.23
C GLU A 171 -9.70 -11.39 16.76
N ASP A 172 -10.61 -11.22 17.72
CA ASP A 172 -10.75 -9.96 18.43
C ASP A 172 -9.40 -9.53 19.04
N ARG A 173 -9.07 -8.24 18.90
CA ARG A 173 -7.83 -7.61 19.40
C ARG A 173 -6.53 -8.08 18.72
N LEU A 174 -6.58 -8.90 17.67
CA LEU A 174 -5.39 -9.23 16.89
C LEU A 174 -4.77 -7.98 16.24
N LEU A 175 -5.62 -7.08 15.73
CA LEU A 175 -5.18 -5.86 15.06
C LEU A 175 -4.88 -4.75 16.08
N PRO A 176 -3.67 -4.14 16.07
CA PRO A 176 -3.31 -3.06 16.98
C PRO A 176 -4.18 -1.81 16.81
N ILE A 177 -4.43 -1.09 17.89
CA ILE A 177 -5.26 0.13 17.89
C ILE A 177 -4.65 1.29 17.09
N THR A 178 -3.33 1.27 16.88
CA THR A 178 -2.58 2.26 16.09
C THR A 178 -2.67 2.03 14.59
N LEU A 179 -3.28 0.92 14.15
CA LEU A 179 -3.33 0.55 12.74
C LEU A 179 -4.16 1.56 11.95
N THR A 180 -3.55 2.17 10.94
CA THR A 180 -4.16 3.17 10.06
C THR A 180 -4.38 2.62 8.65
N HIS A 181 -3.62 1.61 8.24
CA HIS A 181 -3.67 1.01 6.91
C HIS A 181 -3.70 -0.52 7.01
N LEU A 182 -4.74 -1.13 6.44
CA LEU A 182 -4.91 -2.58 6.37
C LEU A 182 -5.20 -3.00 4.93
N GLU A 183 -4.39 -3.91 4.41
CA GLU A 183 -4.55 -4.51 3.09
C GLU A 183 -4.57 -6.04 3.19
N PHE A 184 -5.61 -6.65 2.63
CA PHE A 184 -5.71 -8.09 2.45
C PHE A 184 -5.22 -8.51 1.06
N GLY A 185 -4.49 -9.62 1.00
CA GLY A 185 -4.06 -10.22 -0.26
C GLY A 185 -5.16 -11.04 -0.94
N TYR A 186 -4.83 -11.58 -2.12
CA TYR A 186 -5.75 -12.25 -3.06
C TYR A 186 -6.84 -13.13 -2.44
N LYS A 187 -6.51 -14.12 -1.60
CA LYS A 187 -7.44 -15.18 -1.17
C LYS A 187 -8.33 -14.85 0.03
N PHE A 188 -8.11 -13.73 0.71
CA PHE A 188 -8.87 -13.43 1.92
C PHE A 188 -10.36 -13.29 1.60
N ASN A 189 -11.18 -14.12 2.24
CA ASN A 189 -12.63 -14.10 2.11
C ASN A 189 -13.34 -14.38 3.46
N GLY A 190 -12.63 -14.19 4.58
CA GLY A 190 -13.18 -14.41 5.91
C GLY A 190 -14.12 -13.29 6.37
N TRP A 191 -14.79 -13.52 7.50
CA TRP A 191 -15.55 -12.49 8.22
C TRP A 191 -14.61 -11.44 8.83
N LEU A 192 -15.09 -10.20 8.93
CA LEU A 192 -14.35 -9.09 9.51
C LEU A 192 -14.76 -8.90 10.97
N PRO A 193 -13.81 -8.95 11.93
CA PRO A 193 -14.11 -8.57 13.30
C PRO A 193 -14.22 -7.05 13.41
N LYS A 194 -14.33 -6.56 14.64
CA LYS A 194 -14.24 -5.13 14.92
C LYS A 194 -12.88 -4.58 14.47
N LEU A 195 -12.90 -3.65 13.52
CA LEU A 195 -11.71 -3.00 13.00
C LEU A 195 -11.15 -1.95 14.00
N PRO A 196 -9.84 -1.67 13.95
CA PRO A 196 -9.23 -0.63 14.78
C PRO A 196 -9.89 0.75 14.57
N PRO A 197 -10.12 1.52 15.65
CA PRO A 197 -10.85 2.79 15.60
C PRO A 197 -10.11 3.91 14.86
N ASN A 198 -8.81 3.75 14.59
CA ASN A 198 -7.97 4.73 13.88
C ASN A 198 -7.70 4.34 12.42
N LEU A 199 -8.38 3.32 11.89
CA LEU A 199 -8.15 2.85 10.53
C LEU A 199 -8.60 3.93 9.52
N ILE A 200 -7.70 4.30 8.61
CA ILE A 200 -7.91 5.32 7.57
C ILE A 200 -8.12 4.65 6.21
N THR A 201 -7.39 3.57 5.93
CA THR A 201 -7.44 2.86 4.65
C THR A 201 -7.67 1.37 4.88
N LEU A 202 -8.69 0.84 4.19
CA LEU A 202 -9.01 -0.58 4.15
C LEU A 202 -9.09 -1.05 2.70
N LYS A 203 -8.29 -2.06 2.36
CA LYS A 203 -8.27 -2.68 1.04
C LYS A 203 -8.49 -4.18 1.13
N PHE A 204 -9.50 -4.66 0.43
CA PHE A 204 -9.81 -6.08 0.32
C PHE A 204 -9.07 -6.77 -0.82
N GLY A 205 -8.84 -8.07 -0.63
CA GLY A 205 -8.27 -8.97 -1.62
C GLY A 205 -9.21 -9.32 -2.76
N TYR A 206 -8.66 -9.92 -3.82
CA TYR A 206 -9.39 -10.27 -5.04
C TYR A 206 -10.62 -11.16 -4.78
N ASP A 207 -10.50 -12.15 -3.90
CA ASP A 207 -11.52 -13.15 -3.61
C ASP A 207 -12.56 -12.71 -2.57
N PHE A 208 -12.37 -11.56 -1.92
CA PHE A 208 -13.27 -11.09 -0.87
C PHE A 208 -14.68 -10.83 -1.42
N ASN A 209 -15.65 -11.56 -0.91
CA ASN A 209 -17.07 -11.45 -1.20
C ASN A 209 -17.92 -11.78 0.04
N SER A 210 -17.38 -11.57 1.23
CA SER A 210 -18.11 -11.71 2.48
C SER A 210 -18.88 -10.43 2.82
N PRO A 211 -20.06 -10.52 3.48
CA PRO A 211 -20.77 -9.35 3.96
C PRO A 211 -19.90 -8.50 4.88
N ILE A 212 -20.11 -7.19 4.85
CA ILE A 212 -19.52 -6.26 5.81
C ILE A 212 -20.62 -5.82 6.75
N ASP A 213 -20.44 -6.11 8.03
CA ASP A 213 -21.35 -5.66 9.08
C ASP A 213 -21.09 -4.18 9.45
N HIS A 214 -21.92 -3.61 10.32
CA HIS A 214 -21.92 -2.20 10.74
C HIS A 214 -20.66 -1.70 11.48
N CYS A 215 -19.51 -2.36 11.33
CA CYS A 215 -18.30 -2.20 12.12
C CYS A 215 -17.17 -1.43 11.39
N LEU A 216 -17.49 -0.64 10.36
CA LEU A 216 -16.49 0.23 9.73
C LEU A 216 -16.17 1.42 10.68
N PRO A 217 -14.89 1.73 10.93
CA PRO A 217 -14.52 2.79 11.86
C PRO A 217 -14.83 4.16 11.26
N ILE A 218 -15.25 5.11 12.12
CA ILE A 218 -15.65 6.45 11.69
C ILE A 218 -14.51 7.27 11.05
N THR A 219 -13.26 6.87 11.33
CA THR A 219 -12.03 7.47 10.77
C THR A 219 -11.71 6.99 9.36
N LEU A 220 -12.40 5.97 8.86
CA LEU A 220 -12.08 5.38 7.56
C LEU A 220 -12.37 6.38 6.45
N GLU A 221 -11.35 6.64 5.64
CA GLU A 221 -11.41 7.58 4.51
C GLU A 221 -11.37 6.86 3.16
N ASN A 222 -10.66 5.74 3.07
CA ASN A 222 -10.46 5.00 1.81
C ASN A 222 -10.90 3.56 1.96
N LEU A 223 -11.86 3.16 1.13
CA LEU A 223 -12.39 1.80 1.08
C LEU A 223 -12.26 1.24 -0.34
N ILE A 224 -11.55 0.11 -0.46
CA ILE A 224 -11.25 -0.51 -1.75
C ILE A 224 -11.76 -1.95 -1.74
N PHE A 225 -12.81 -2.19 -2.53
CA PHE A 225 -13.26 -3.53 -2.90
C PHE A 225 -12.56 -3.97 -4.18
N SER A 226 -11.85 -5.09 -4.10
CA SER A 226 -11.25 -5.73 -5.28
C SER A 226 -12.30 -6.53 -6.07
N SER A 227 -11.85 -7.44 -6.93
CA SER A 227 -12.65 -7.94 -8.05
C SER A 227 -13.96 -8.65 -7.69
N LYS A 228 -13.97 -9.65 -6.79
CA LYS A 228 -15.12 -10.56 -6.59
C LYS A 228 -16.23 -10.03 -5.68
N PHE A 229 -16.04 -8.89 -5.03
CA PHE A 229 -17.06 -8.36 -4.12
C PHE A 229 -18.33 -7.97 -4.88
N ASP A 230 -19.46 -8.57 -4.52
CA ASP A 230 -20.80 -8.30 -5.07
C ASP A 230 -21.88 -8.39 -3.98
N GLN A 231 -21.52 -8.16 -2.72
CA GLN A 231 -22.47 -8.11 -1.62
C GLN A 231 -23.22 -6.77 -1.59
N PRO A 232 -24.50 -6.74 -1.20
CA PRO A 232 -25.26 -5.51 -1.07
C PRO A 232 -24.65 -4.62 0.01
N ILE A 233 -24.61 -3.32 -0.25
CA ILE A 233 -24.05 -2.34 0.69
C ILE A 233 -25.11 -1.41 1.33
N GLU A 234 -26.38 -1.61 0.99
CA GLU A 234 -27.51 -0.75 1.42
C GLU A 234 -27.71 -0.72 2.94
N ASN A 235 -27.29 -1.76 3.66
CA ASN A 235 -27.40 -1.82 5.11
C ASN A 235 -26.09 -1.45 5.81
N ILE A 236 -25.04 -1.07 5.07
CA ILE A 236 -23.75 -0.73 5.66
C ILE A 236 -23.76 0.74 6.05
N ASN A 237 -23.44 1.03 7.31
CA ASN A 237 -23.18 2.40 7.75
C ASN A 237 -21.80 2.83 7.24
N LEU A 238 -21.73 3.33 6.00
CA LEU A 238 -20.48 3.84 5.44
C LEU A 238 -20.05 5.10 6.21
N PRO A 239 -18.80 5.17 6.68
CA PRO A 239 -18.27 6.37 7.33
C PRO A 239 -18.09 7.50 6.31
N ARG A 240 -17.52 8.63 6.75
CA ARG A 240 -17.25 9.80 5.88
C ARG A 240 -16.07 9.54 4.94
N LEU A 241 -16.24 8.57 4.04
CA LEU A 241 -15.26 8.18 3.04
C LEU A 241 -14.94 9.35 2.11
N LYS A 242 -13.66 9.47 1.75
CA LYS A 242 -13.15 10.32 0.67
C LYS A 242 -13.06 9.54 -0.64
N SER A 243 -12.70 8.26 -0.57
CA SER A 243 -12.54 7.43 -1.77
C SER A 243 -13.21 6.06 -1.61
N LEU A 244 -13.97 5.67 -2.62
CA LEU A 244 -14.66 4.38 -2.68
C LEU A 244 -14.45 3.73 -4.05
N TYR A 245 -13.91 2.51 -4.04
CA TYR A 245 -13.59 1.76 -5.25
C TYR A 245 -14.32 0.41 -5.22
N PHE A 246 -14.97 0.07 -6.33
CA PHE A 246 -15.58 -1.22 -6.59
C PHE A 246 -14.87 -1.94 -7.74
N GLY A 247 -14.57 -3.21 -7.50
CA GLY A 247 -13.90 -4.08 -8.46
C GLY A 247 -14.81 -4.59 -9.57
N ASN A 248 -14.34 -5.61 -10.27
CA ASN A 248 -14.86 -6.02 -11.57
C ASN A 248 -16.24 -6.66 -11.55
N PHE A 249 -16.64 -7.35 -10.47
CA PHE A 249 -17.87 -8.13 -10.42
C PHE A 249 -19.01 -7.43 -9.65
N PHE A 250 -18.73 -6.32 -8.97
CA PHE A 250 -19.73 -5.59 -8.21
C PHE A 250 -20.84 -5.04 -9.12
N ASN A 251 -22.09 -5.40 -8.82
CA ASN A 251 -23.27 -4.98 -9.58
C ASN A 251 -24.50 -4.75 -8.68
N GLN A 252 -24.30 -4.37 -7.42
CA GLN A 252 -25.38 -4.01 -6.50
C GLN A 252 -25.73 -2.52 -6.56
N PRO A 253 -26.97 -2.10 -6.22
CA PRO A 253 -27.31 -0.69 -6.11
C PRO A 253 -26.49 0.01 -5.02
N VAL A 254 -26.19 1.30 -5.23
CA VAL A 254 -25.30 2.08 -4.32
C VAL A 254 -25.81 3.47 -3.97
N SER A 255 -26.71 4.05 -4.78
CA SER A 255 -27.06 5.47 -4.74
C SER A 255 -27.54 5.97 -3.37
N ALA A 256 -28.23 5.12 -2.60
CA ALA A 256 -28.77 5.47 -1.28
C ALA A 256 -27.69 5.65 -0.19
N MET A 257 -26.50 5.06 -0.37
CA MET A 257 -25.45 4.99 0.65
C MET A 257 -24.28 5.95 0.41
N LEU A 258 -24.23 6.59 -0.76
CA LEU A 258 -23.13 7.48 -1.12
C LEU A 258 -23.22 8.79 -0.32
N SER A 259 -22.28 8.98 0.61
CA SER A 259 -22.17 10.22 1.40
C SER A 259 -21.54 11.36 0.59
N ASP A 260 -21.91 12.60 0.90
CA ASP A 260 -21.41 13.78 0.19
C ASP A 260 -19.91 14.05 0.41
N SER A 261 -19.24 13.34 1.33
CA SER A 261 -17.78 13.45 1.54
C SER A 261 -16.95 12.75 0.46
N ILE A 262 -17.56 11.85 -0.32
CA ILE A 262 -16.84 11.07 -1.33
C ILE A 262 -16.39 12.01 -2.46
N GLU A 263 -15.07 12.04 -2.67
CA GLU A 263 -14.41 12.79 -3.73
C GLU A 263 -14.05 11.89 -4.92
N VAL A 264 -13.83 10.60 -4.69
CA VAL A 264 -13.49 9.61 -5.72
C VAL A 264 -14.43 8.42 -5.63
N LEU A 265 -15.14 8.14 -6.72
CA LEU A 265 -15.99 6.98 -6.86
C LEU A 265 -15.64 6.24 -8.15
N GLU A 266 -15.24 4.99 -8.03
CA GLU A 266 -14.84 4.18 -9.18
C GLU A 266 -15.53 2.83 -9.23
N PHE A 267 -16.13 2.54 -10.37
CA PHE A 267 -16.67 1.23 -10.72
C PHE A 267 -15.81 0.61 -11.82
N SER A 268 -15.41 -0.65 -11.62
CA SER A 268 -14.70 -1.44 -12.61
C SER A 268 -15.59 -2.55 -13.18
N GLY A 269 -15.14 -3.18 -14.27
CA GLY A 269 -15.80 -4.36 -14.86
C GLY A 269 -17.28 -4.16 -15.22
N VAL A 270 -18.17 -4.86 -14.50
CA VAL A 270 -19.54 -5.16 -14.94
C VAL A 270 -20.64 -4.28 -14.34
N PHE A 271 -20.34 -3.39 -13.38
CA PHE A 271 -21.35 -2.56 -12.71
C PHE A 271 -22.29 -1.87 -13.71
N ASN A 272 -23.58 -2.15 -13.63
CA ASN A 272 -24.60 -1.62 -14.51
C ASN A 272 -25.91 -1.42 -13.75
N GLN A 273 -25.85 -0.60 -12.69
CA GLN A 273 -27.02 -0.16 -11.92
C GLN A 273 -27.25 1.34 -12.10
N PRO A 274 -28.51 1.82 -12.03
CA PRO A 274 -28.81 3.24 -12.17
C PRO A 274 -28.18 4.06 -11.04
N LEU A 275 -27.52 5.17 -11.42
CA LEU A 275 -27.03 6.17 -10.49
C LEU A 275 -28.09 7.27 -10.38
N THR A 276 -28.86 7.25 -9.29
CA THR A 276 -29.93 8.24 -9.04
C THR A 276 -29.45 9.43 -8.20
N ARG A 277 -28.29 9.30 -7.55
CA ARG A 277 -27.63 10.34 -6.78
C ARG A 277 -26.11 10.20 -6.90
N LEU A 278 -25.40 11.32 -6.94
CA LEU A 278 -23.95 11.38 -6.79
C LEU A 278 -23.55 12.26 -5.59
N PRO A 279 -22.41 11.98 -4.94
CA PRO A 279 -21.86 12.83 -3.88
C PRO A 279 -21.64 14.27 -4.34
N LYS A 280 -22.02 15.25 -3.51
CA LYS A 280 -21.85 16.68 -3.87
C LYS A 280 -20.40 17.12 -4.06
N ASN A 281 -19.44 16.49 -3.36
CA ASN A 281 -18.01 16.82 -3.46
C ASN A 281 -17.26 15.91 -4.44
N LEU A 282 -17.95 15.13 -5.27
CA LEU A 282 -17.31 14.17 -6.18
C LEU A 282 -16.42 14.93 -7.18
N LYS A 283 -15.13 14.60 -7.16
CA LYS A 283 -14.11 15.13 -8.10
C LYS A 283 -13.85 14.16 -9.23
N ARG A 284 -13.88 12.85 -8.96
CA ARG A 284 -13.60 11.81 -9.96
C ARG A 284 -14.68 10.73 -9.93
N LEU A 285 -15.27 10.49 -11.10
CA LEU A 285 -16.18 9.38 -11.36
C LEU A 285 -15.59 8.47 -12.44
N ARG A 286 -15.45 7.18 -12.16
CA ARG A 286 -15.20 6.15 -13.16
C ARG A 286 -16.41 5.25 -13.28
N LEU A 287 -17.08 5.30 -14.42
CA LEU A 287 -18.13 4.35 -14.80
C LEU A 287 -17.48 3.07 -15.29
N SER A 288 -18.15 1.92 -15.14
CA SER A 288 -17.63 0.62 -15.56
C SER A 288 -17.59 0.46 -17.10
N LEU A 289 -17.06 -0.67 -17.59
CA LEU A 289 -17.09 -1.00 -19.01
C LEU A 289 -18.52 -1.23 -19.53
N ASN A 290 -19.37 -1.81 -18.69
CA ASN A 290 -20.71 -2.25 -19.05
C ASN A 290 -21.80 -1.24 -18.71
N PHE A 291 -21.44 -0.12 -18.05
CA PHE A 291 -22.41 0.88 -17.62
C PHE A 291 -23.19 1.45 -18.81
N SER A 292 -24.51 1.30 -18.77
CA SER A 292 -25.40 1.56 -19.90
C SER A 292 -26.55 2.53 -19.58
N TYR A 293 -26.67 3.00 -18.35
CA TYR A 293 -27.69 3.95 -17.92
C TYR A 293 -27.36 5.38 -18.33
N ASP A 294 -28.39 6.18 -18.57
CA ASP A 294 -28.18 7.63 -18.65
C ASP A 294 -28.02 8.21 -17.24
N ILE A 295 -27.23 9.27 -17.13
CA ILE A 295 -27.01 9.99 -15.88
C ILE A 295 -27.66 11.36 -16.07
N PRO A 296 -28.74 11.68 -15.34
CA PRO A 296 -29.38 12.98 -15.43
C PRO A 296 -28.37 14.09 -15.17
N LYS A 297 -28.44 15.19 -15.94
CA LYS A 297 -27.51 16.31 -15.79
C LYS A 297 -27.62 16.94 -14.40
N GLU A 298 -28.81 16.89 -13.83
CA GLU A 298 -29.19 17.49 -12.55
C GLU A 298 -28.45 16.86 -11.36
N ILE A 299 -28.00 15.61 -11.49
CA ILE A 299 -27.30 14.90 -10.41
C ILE A 299 -25.78 14.98 -10.54
N ILE A 300 -25.25 15.61 -11.59
CA ILE A 300 -23.81 15.82 -11.74
C ILE A 300 -23.36 16.94 -10.82
N PRO A 301 -22.42 16.70 -9.88
CA PRO A 301 -21.93 17.74 -9.00
C PRO A 301 -21.00 18.70 -9.73
N GLU A 302 -21.05 19.99 -9.38
CA GLU A 302 -20.19 21.02 -9.95
C GLU A 302 -18.70 20.77 -9.67
N SER A 303 -18.39 20.07 -8.58
CA SER A 303 -17.04 19.67 -8.20
C SER A 303 -16.41 18.65 -9.16
N LEU A 304 -17.16 18.05 -10.09
CA LEU A 304 -16.65 16.99 -10.96
C LEU A 304 -15.53 17.52 -11.86
N GLN A 305 -14.34 16.96 -11.66
CA GLN A 305 -13.12 17.29 -12.41
C GLN A 305 -12.83 16.25 -13.49
N LYS A 306 -13.17 14.98 -13.26
CA LYS A 306 -12.89 13.88 -14.20
C LYS A 306 -14.01 12.86 -14.24
N LEU A 307 -14.54 12.62 -15.43
CA LEU A 307 -15.40 11.48 -15.76
C LEU A 307 -14.64 10.51 -16.65
N SER A 308 -14.51 9.26 -16.21
CA SER A 308 -13.94 8.17 -17.02
C SER A 308 -15.03 7.18 -17.40
N CYS A 309 -15.14 6.82 -18.68
CA CYS A 309 -16.15 5.87 -19.16
C CYS A 309 -15.63 5.07 -20.37
N SER A 310 -16.28 3.94 -20.66
CA SER A 310 -15.99 3.16 -21.87
C SER A 310 -16.20 3.97 -23.16
N LYS A 311 -15.44 3.66 -24.22
CA LYS A 311 -15.70 4.15 -25.59
C LYS A 311 -17.11 3.83 -26.10
N SER A 312 -17.72 2.74 -25.64
CA SER A 312 -19.10 2.36 -25.99
C SER A 312 -20.15 3.25 -25.33
N TYR A 313 -19.83 3.96 -24.25
CA TYR A 313 -20.74 4.87 -23.58
C TYR A 313 -20.95 6.14 -24.41
N LYS A 314 -22.17 6.30 -24.94
CA LYS A 314 -22.58 7.38 -25.87
C LYS A 314 -23.81 8.16 -25.39
N LYS A 315 -24.01 8.25 -24.07
CA LYS A 315 -25.20 8.86 -23.48
C LYS A 315 -25.18 10.40 -23.52
N PRO A 316 -26.37 11.06 -23.50
CA PRO A 316 -26.51 12.51 -23.57
C PRO A 316 -25.66 13.27 -22.56
N ILE A 317 -25.45 12.72 -21.36
CA ILE A 317 -24.63 13.32 -20.31
C ILE A 317 -23.24 13.78 -20.80
N LEU A 318 -22.63 13.07 -21.74
CA LEU A 318 -21.32 13.42 -22.27
C LEU A 318 -21.30 14.76 -23.03
N LYS A 319 -22.45 15.23 -23.52
CA LYS A 319 -22.57 16.56 -24.15
C LYS A 319 -22.63 17.68 -23.12
N SER A 320 -23.02 17.38 -21.89
CA SER A 320 -23.17 18.36 -20.81
C SER A 320 -21.89 18.60 -20.01
N ILE A 321 -20.88 17.74 -20.16
CA ILE A 321 -19.59 17.82 -19.46
C ILE A 321 -18.52 18.35 -20.43
N GLN A 322 -17.62 19.21 -19.93
CA GLN A 322 -16.51 19.74 -20.71
C GLN A 322 -15.61 18.59 -21.21
N LYS A 323 -15.24 18.59 -22.51
CA LYS A 323 -14.50 17.50 -23.16
C LYS A 323 -13.17 17.17 -22.47
N ASN A 324 -12.46 18.16 -21.94
CA ASN A 324 -11.19 17.98 -21.21
C ASN A 324 -11.34 17.24 -19.88
N LYS A 325 -12.55 17.18 -19.30
CA LYS A 325 -12.86 16.41 -18.09
C LYS A 325 -13.21 14.94 -18.40
N ILE A 326 -13.37 14.57 -19.67
CA ILE A 326 -13.81 13.23 -20.07
C ILE A 326 -12.61 12.40 -20.52
N THR A 327 -12.42 11.24 -19.91
CA THR A 327 -11.46 10.22 -20.36
C THR A 327 -12.21 9.00 -20.85
N LYS A 328 -11.97 8.60 -22.10
CA LYS A 328 -12.51 7.35 -22.65
C LYS A 328 -11.44 6.28 -22.67
N TYR A 329 -11.80 5.06 -22.26
CA TYR A 329 -10.92 3.89 -22.34
C TYR A 329 -11.49 2.82 -23.27
#